data_AF-A0A350IWL9-F1
#
_entry.id   AF-A0A350IWL9-F1
#
_cell.length_a   1.000
_cell.length_b   1.000
_cell.length_c   1.000
_cell.angle_alpha   90.00
_cell.angle_beta   90.00
_cell.angle_gamma   90.00
#
_symmetry.space_group_name_H-M   'P 1'
#
loop_
_entity.id
_entity.type
_entity.pdbx_description
1 polymer ?
#
loop_
_entity_poly.entity_id
_entity_poly.type
_entity_poly.pdbx_seq_one_letter_code
_entity_poly.pdbx_strand_id
1 'polypeptide(L)'
;GAMVNIYLKDGTKKGLMFMGDSGAGKSETLEALSNLASDLIDHQEVVFDDMGTLHIDENGEVRAQGTEVGAFVRLDDLDKGTAYRDMDRSIFFNPEKANARVVLPAAPYKVVTANHKVDVFLYANNYTDKRGMHFFSTLEEAKPVFVEGKRFALGTTQEKGLSTTFFANPFGPMQRQKETSDIIDRVFTALFEQNIPVGEVYTCLGLPNKGDHGIDKAAEALLDFVKNGK
;
A
#
# COMPACT_ATOMS: atom_id res chain seq x y z
N GLY A 1 4.13 -0.59 3.16
CA GLY A 1 2.97 -1.09 2.41
C GLY A 1 1.71 -0.51 3.01
N ALA A 2 0.57 -0.55 2.31
CA ALA A 2 -0.68 0.02 2.80
C ALA A 2 -1.82 -1.02 2.69
N MET A 3 -2.79 -0.96 3.59
CA MET A 3 -4.04 -1.69 3.48
C MET A 3 -5.22 -0.78 3.81
N VAL A 4 -6.22 -0.84 2.94
CA VAL A 4 -7.49 -0.11 3.12
C VAL A 4 -8.65 -1.06 2.90
N ASN A 5 -9.62 -1.01 3.81
CA ASN A 5 -10.92 -1.60 3.59
C ASN A 5 -11.83 -0.57 2.90
N ILE A 6 -12.40 -0.95 1.77
CA ILE A 6 -13.42 -0.16 1.08
C ILE A 6 -14.79 -0.74 1.43
N TYR A 7 -15.67 0.11 1.93
CA TYR A 7 -17.07 -0.20 2.18
C TYR A 7 -17.92 0.45 1.09
N LEU A 8 -18.67 -0.37 0.35
CA LEU A 8 -19.59 0.07 -0.68
C LEU A 8 -20.97 0.32 -0.07
N LYS A 9 -21.77 1.19 -0.72
CA LYS A 9 -23.13 1.53 -0.29
C LYS A 9 -24.10 0.35 -0.30
N ASP A 10 -23.78 -0.73 -1.00
CA ASP A 10 -24.54 -1.98 -1.00
C ASP A 10 -24.20 -2.91 0.19
N GLY A 11 -23.27 -2.51 1.06
CA GLY A 11 -22.80 -3.27 2.21
C GLY A 11 -21.60 -4.17 1.93
N THR A 12 -21.12 -4.24 0.69
CA THR A 12 -19.92 -5.01 0.33
C THR A 12 -18.67 -4.37 0.95
N LYS A 13 -17.81 -5.21 1.55
CA LYS A 13 -16.48 -4.84 2.04
C LYS A 13 -15.40 -5.49 1.17
N LYS A 14 -14.39 -4.70 0.76
CA LYS A 14 -13.21 -5.18 0.02
C LYS A 14 -11.93 -4.70 0.70
N GLY A 15 -11.07 -5.63 1.10
CA GLY A 15 -9.74 -5.33 1.66
C GLY A 15 -8.68 -5.27 0.56
N LEU A 16 -8.18 -4.08 0.26
CA LEU A 16 -7.13 -3.85 -0.73
C LEU A 16 -5.78 -3.72 -0.03
N MET A 17 -4.83 -4.58 -0.37
CA MET A 17 -3.47 -4.52 0.17
C MET A 17 -2.47 -4.13 -0.93
N PHE A 18 -1.64 -3.14 -0.65
CA PHE A 18 -0.63 -2.61 -1.54
C PHE A 18 0.77 -2.75 -0.94
N MET A 19 1.70 -3.23 -1.75
CA MET A 19 3.13 -3.24 -1.45
C MET A 19 3.88 -2.29 -2.36
N GLY A 20 4.92 -1.66 -1.83
CA GLY A 20 5.75 -0.69 -2.53
C GLY A 20 6.27 0.36 -1.55
N ASP A 21 7.46 0.86 -1.80
CA ASP A 21 8.07 1.90 -0.95
C ASP A 21 7.29 3.22 -0.97
N SER A 22 7.68 4.13 -0.08
CA SER A 22 7.22 5.52 -0.12
C SER A 22 7.50 6.15 -1.50
N GLY A 23 6.51 6.88 -2.03
CA GLY A 23 6.56 7.45 -3.38
C GLY A 23 6.30 6.45 -4.53
N ALA A 24 5.81 5.25 -4.24
CA ALA A 24 5.39 4.31 -5.28
C ALA A 24 3.99 4.61 -5.87
N GLY A 25 3.24 5.60 -5.35
CA GLY A 25 1.92 5.98 -5.86
C GLY A 25 0.72 5.28 -5.19
N LYS A 26 0.90 4.66 -4.02
CA LYS A 26 -0.16 3.91 -3.31
C LYS A 26 -1.30 4.83 -2.86
N SER A 27 -0.95 5.87 -2.09
CA SER A 27 -1.91 6.81 -1.51
C SER A 27 -2.60 7.64 -2.60
N GLU A 28 -1.85 8.08 -3.62
CA GLU A 28 -2.39 8.82 -4.77
C GLU A 28 -3.40 7.98 -5.57
N THR A 29 -3.14 6.68 -5.73
CA THR A 29 -4.07 5.76 -6.41
C THR A 29 -5.34 5.55 -5.58
N LEU A 30 -5.23 5.44 -4.26
CA LEU A 30 -6.36 5.30 -3.34
C LEU A 30 -7.22 6.58 -3.31
N GLU A 31 -6.61 7.76 -3.28
CA GLU A 31 -7.33 9.05 -3.36
C GLU A 31 -8.06 9.22 -4.69
N ALA A 32 -7.40 8.89 -5.81
CA ALA A 32 -8.04 8.90 -7.13
C ALA A 32 -9.23 7.94 -7.18
N LEU A 33 -9.12 6.75 -6.58
CA LEU A 33 -10.22 5.80 -6.45
C LEU A 33 -11.38 6.38 -5.62
N SER A 34 -11.11 7.04 -4.49
CA SER A 34 -12.14 7.69 -3.67
C SER A 34 -12.93 8.72 -4.48
N ASN A 35 -12.23 9.53 -5.28
CA ASN A 35 -12.85 10.57 -6.10
C ASN A 35 -13.71 9.98 -7.22
N LEU A 36 -13.18 8.99 -7.95
CA LEU A 36 -13.87 8.32 -9.06
C LEU A 36 -15.12 7.53 -8.60
N ALA A 37 -15.11 7.04 -7.37
CA ALA A 37 -16.13 6.15 -6.85
C ALA A 37 -16.96 6.75 -5.71
N SER A 38 -16.98 8.08 -5.58
CA SER A 38 -17.73 8.80 -4.53
C SER A 38 -19.23 8.45 -4.48
N ASP A 39 -19.82 8.08 -5.60
CA ASP A 39 -21.22 7.64 -5.67
C ASP A 39 -21.44 6.20 -5.17
N LEU A 40 -20.40 5.39 -5.07
CA LEU A 40 -20.48 3.94 -4.77
C LEU A 40 -19.82 3.56 -3.44
N ILE A 41 -18.73 4.22 -3.10
CA ILE A 41 -18.03 4.05 -1.83
C ILE A 41 -18.82 4.81 -0.76
N ASP A 42 -19.17 4.11 0.31
CA ASP A 42 -19.72 4.72 1.51
C ASP A 42 -18.59 5.37 2.33
N HIS A 43 -17.58 4.57 2.70
CA HIS A 43 -16.36 5.07 3.33
C HIS A 43 -15.18 4.12 3.13
N GLN A 44 -13.99 4.61 3.47
CA GLN A 44 -12.76 3.83 3.50
C GLN A 44 -12.23 3.78 4.93
N GLU A 45 -11.70 2.64 5.34
CA GLU A 45 -11.04 2.43 6.62
C GLU A 45 -9.60 2.02 6.36
N VAL A 46 -8.67 2.93 6.64
CA VAL A 46 -7.24 2.67 6.55
C VAL A 46 -6.83 1.78 7.73
N VAL A 47 -6.30 0.59 7.43
CA VAL A 47 -5.78 -0.34 8.45
C VAL A 47 -4.33 0.00 8.79
N PHE A 48 -3.52 0.28 7.77
CA PHE A 48 -2.16 0.81 7.87
C PHE A 48 -1.76 1.46 6.54
N ASP A 49 -0.88 2.47 6.57
CA ASP A 49 -0.38 3.17 5.37
C ASP A 49 1.12 2.96 5.13
N ASP A 50 1.86 2.56 6.18
CA ASP A 50 3.30 2.32 6.10
C ASP A 50 3.68 0.91 6.56
N MET A 51 3.37 0.56 7.81
CA MET A 51 3.73 -0.74 8.38
C MET A 51 2.53 -1.62 8.75
N GLY A 52 2.57 -2.84 8.24
CA GLY A 52 1.57 -3.87 8.49
C GLY A 52 2.14 -5.25 8.22
N THR A 53 1.38 -6.28 8.59
CA THR A 53 1.73 -7.68 8.37
C THR A 53 0.73 -8.34 7.43
N LEU A 54 1.24 -9.31 6.67
CA LEU A 54 0.44 -10.31 5.96
C LEU A 54 0.80 -11.66 6.58
N HIS A 55 -0.18 -12.38 7.10
CA HIS A 55 0.04 -13.63 7.81
C HIS A 55 -1.09 -14.62 7.55
N ILE A 56 -0.87 -15.87 7.93
CA ILE A 56 -1.87 -16.93 7.91
C ILE A 56 -2.41 -17.05 9.34
N ASP A 57 -3.72 -16.92 9.51
CA ASP A 57 -4.35 -17.01 10.83
C ASP A 57 -4.52 -18.47 11.30
N GLU A 58 -5.13 -18.65 12.48
CA GLU A 58 -5.38 -19.96 13.10
C GLU A 58 -6.32 -20.86 12.27
N ASN A 59 -7.12 -20.29 11.36
CA ASN A 59 -8.01 -21.01 10.45
C ASN A 59 -7.33 -21.32 9.11
N GLY A 60 -6.07 -20.91 8.93
CA GLY A 60 -5.35 -21.08 7.68
C GLY A 60 -5.66 -20.00 6.65
N GLU A 61 -6.37 -18.93 7.00
CA GLU A 61 -6.77 -17.87 6.06
C GLU A 61 -5.71 -16.75 6.01
N VAL A 62 -5.47 -16.20 4.82
CA VAL A 62 -4.56 -15.04 4.69
C VAL A 62 -5.24 -13.79 5.23
N ARG A 63 -4.62 -13.19 6.26
CA ARG A 63 -5.10 -11.99 6.95
C ARG A 63 -4.02 -10.92 6.99
N ALA A 64 -4.47 -9.68 7.10
CA ALA A 64 -3.59 -8.55 7.31
C ALA A 64 -3.95 -7.79 8.59
N GLN A 65 -2.92 -7.24 9.22
CA GLN A 65 -2.99 -6.46 10.46
C GLN A 65 -2.06 -5.25 10.36
N GLY A 66 -2.45 -4.14 10.96
CA GLY A 66 -1.56 -2.99 11.14
C GLY A 66 -0.58 -3.23 12.28
N THR A 67 0.56 -2.54 12.26
CA THR A 67 1.53 -2.59 13.36
C THR A 67 1.67 -1.26 14.11
N GLU A 68 0.95 -0.22 13.67
CA GLU A 68 1.12 1.15 14.14
C GLU A 68 -0.25 1.82 14.39
N VAL A 69 -0.37 2.58 15.48
CA VAL A 69 -1.56 3.37 15.82
C VAL A 69 -1.38 4.88 15.56
N GLY A 70 -0.19 5.27 15.14
CA GLY A 70 0.17 6.66 14.83
C GLY A 70 1.08 6.73 13.62
N ALA A 71 1.11 7.88 12.98
CA ALA A 71 1.94 8.15 11.81
C ALA A 71 3.08 9.11 12.18
N PHE A 72 4.27 8.85 11.65
CA PHE A 72 5.46 9.69 11.81
C PHE A 72 5.83 10.37 10.49
N VAL A 73 5.18 11.49 10.21
CA VAL A 73 5.24 12.16 8.90
C VAL A 73 6.11 13.41 8.95
N ARG A 74 6.58 13.87 7.78
CA ARG A 74 7.19 15.20 7.68
C ARG A 74 6.10 16.25 7.84
N LEU A 75 6.44 17.33 8.54
CA LEU A 75 5.51 18.42 8.75
C LEU A 75 5.08 19.08 7.42
N ASP A 76 5.98 19.13 6.44
CA ASP A 76 5.70 19.68 5.11
C ASP A 76 4.80 18.79 4.24
N ASP A 77 4.68 17.49 4.57
CA ASP A 77 3.83 16.55 3.83
C ASP A 77 2.38 16.57 4.34
N LEU A 78 2.10 17.26 5.44
CA LEU A 78 0.76 17.36 6.01
C LEU A 78 -0.11 18.36 5.28
N ASP A 79 -1.33 17.94 4.95
CA ASP A 79 -2.35 18.90 4.58
C ASP A 79 -2.62 19.83 5.78
N LYS A 80 -2.84 21.10 5.48
CA LYS A 80 -3.03 22.12 6.51
C LYS A 80 -4.18 21.76 7.46
N GLY A 81 -5.23 21.11 6.97
CA GLY A 81 -6.40 20.75 7.77
C GLY A 81 -6.12 19.71 8.84
N THR A 82 -5.37 18.65 8.50
CA THR A 82 -5.00 17.59 9.46
C THR A 82 -4.12 18.12 10.58
N ALA A 83 -3.17 19.02 10.28
CA ALA A 83 -2.34 19.64 11.30
C ALA A 83 -3.15 20.46 12.33
N TYR A 84 -4.26 21.08 11.93
CA TYR A 84 -5.16 21.77 12.85
C TYR A 84 -6.12 20.83 13.59
N ARG A 85 -6.64 19.80 12.92
CA ARG A 85 -7.63 18.86 13.47
C ARG A 85 -7.09 18.08 14.66
N ASP A 86 -5.86 17.61 14.55
CA ASP A 86 -5.25 16.69 15.52
C ASP A 86 -4.14 17.38 16.34
N MET A 87 -4.03 18.70 16.28
CA MET A 87 -2.95 19.50 16.88
C MET A 87 -2.78 19.24 18.38
N ASP A 88 -3.89 19.12 19.11
CA ASP A 88 -3.94 18.87 20.56
C ASP A 88 -3.46 17.46 20.94
N ARG A 89 -3.41 16.55 19.95
CA ARG A 89 -2.98 15.15 20.08
C ARG A 89 -1.67 14.88 19.34
N SER A 90 -1.00 15.94 18.86
CA SER A 90 0.21 15.88 18.04
C SER A 90 1.47 16.10 18.86
N ILE A 91 2.58 15.45 18.48
CA ILE A 91 3.92 15.76 19.00
C ILE A 91 4.80 16.26 17.86
N PHE A 92 5.19 17.53 17.91
CA PHE A 92 6.04 18.17 16.91
C PHE A 92 7.52 18.05 17.28
N PHE A 93 8.35 17.69 16.29
CA PHE A 93 9.79 17.51 16.43
C PHE A 93 10.52 18.49 15.52
N ASN A 94 11.32 19.37 16.13
CA ASN A 94 12.14 20.37 15.44
C ASN A 94 11.36 21.15 14.35
N PRO A 95 10.20 21.77 14.67
CA PRO A 95 9.36 22.47 13.68
C PRO A 95 10.10 23.59 12.92
N GLU A 96 11.20 24.08 13.48
CA GLU A 96 12.07 25.10 12.88
C GLU A 96 13.03 24.56 11.81
N LYS A 97 13.17 23.24 11.66
CA LYS A 97 14.11 22.62 10.71
C LYS A 97 13.41 22.10 9.45
N ALA A 98 14.16 22.03 8.35
CA ALA A 98 13.67 21.52 7.06
C ALA A 98 13.25 20.03 7.05
N ASN A 99 13.62 19.25 8.08
CA ASN A 99 13.12 17.88 8.28
C ASN A 99 12.29 17.80 9.57
N ALA A 100 11.47 18.83 9.81
CA ALA A 100 10.48 18.82 10.87
C ALA A 100 9.58 17.60 10.74
N ARG A 101 9.29 16.95 11.86
CA ARG A 101 8.46 15.76 11.92
C ARG A 101 7.32 15.97 12.90
N VAL A 102 6.24 15.23 12.72
CA VAL A 102 5.15 15.20 13.68
C VAL A 102 4.63 13.79 13.83
N VAL A 103 4.33 13.43 15.07
CA VAL A 103 3.62 12.19 15.41
C VAL A 103 2.15 12.53 15.59
N LEU A 104 1.29 11.85 14.83
CA LEU A 104 -0.16 12.01 14.85
C LEU A 104 -0.85 10.67 15.08
N PRO A 105 -2.04 10.62 15.72
CA PRO A 105 -2.89 9.45 15.68
C PRO A 105 -3.26 9.09 14.23
N ALA A 106 -3.16 7.80 13.86
CA ALA A 106 -3.45 7.35 12.50
C ALA A 106 -4.71 6.46 12.46
N ALA A 107 -4.62 5.26 13.03
CA ALA A 107 -5.73 4.31 13.08
C ALA A 107 -6.03 3.88 14.53
N PRO A 108 -7.31 3.65 14.90
CA PRO A 108 -7.65 3.17 16.22
C PRO A 108 -7.01 1.80 16.50
N TYR A 109 -6.52 1.59 17.73
CA TYR A 109 -5.91 0.33 18.16
C TYR A 109 -6.74 -0.91 17.76
N LYS A 110 -8.07 -0.86 17.96
CA LYS A 110 -8.97 -1.96 17.63
C LYS A 110 -8.97 -2.32 16.14
N VAL A 111 -8.78 -1.34 15.25
CA VAL A 111 -8.68 -1.56 13.81
C VAL A 111 -7.33 -2.17 13.49
N VAL A 112 -6.25 -1.59 14.04
CA VAL A 112 -4.87 -2.02 13.80
C VAL A 112 -4.65 -3.48 14.18
N THR A 113 -5.15 -3.92 15.35
CA THR A 113 -4.94 -5.28 15.86
C THR A 113 -5.96 -6.31 15.36
N ALA A 114 -6.98 -5.91 14.61
CA ALA A 114 -7.97 -6.84 14.08
C ALA A 114 -7.44 -7.56 12.84
N ASN A 115 -7.80 -8.83 12.67
CA ASN A 115 -7.56 -9.54 11.41
C ASN A 115 -8.49 -9.03 10.32
N HIS A 116 -7.91 -8.44 9.28
CA HIS A 116 -8.65 -8.00 8.10
C HIS A 116 -8.50 -9.00 6.97
N LYS A 117 -9.61 -9.22 6.26
CA LYS A 117 -9.62 -10.02 5.03
C LYS A 117 -8.83 -9.29 3.94
N VAL A 118 -7.99 -10.02 3.21
CA VAL A 118 -7.31 -9.52 2.02
C VAL A 118 -8.07 -10.04 0.80
N ASP A 119 -8.71 -9.13 0.06
CA ASP A 119 -9.40 -9.47 -1.18
C ASP A 119 -8.49 -9.32 -2.40
N VAL A 120 -7.40 -8.55 -2.31
CA VAL A 120 -6.37 -8.43 -3.35
C VAL A 120 -5.03 -8.01 -2.75
N PHE A 121 -3.93 -8.51 -3.31
CA PHE A 121 -2.57 -8.05 -2.97
C PHE A 121 -1.84 -7.51 -4.21
N LEU A 122 -1.52 -6.22 -4.20
CA LEU A 122 -1.01 -5.49 -5.35
C LEU A 122 0.37 -4.89 -5.10
N TYR A 123 1.26 -5.05 -6.07
CA TYR A 123 2.53 -4.33 -6.10
C TYR A 123 2.36 -2.98 -6.81
N ALA A 124 2.76 -1.88 -6.18
CA ALA A 124 2.71 -0.54 -6.76
C ALA A 124 3.91 -0.32 -7.70
N ASN A 125 3.69 -0.58 -8.99
CA ASN A 125 4.70 -0.46 -10.02
C ASN A 125 4.72 0.97 -10.59
N ASN A 126 5.71 1.75 -10.18
CA ASN A 126 5.87 3.14 -10.61
C ASN A 126 6.90 3.33 -11.75
N TYR A 127 7.44 2.23 -12.30
CA TYR A 127 8.59 2.24 -13.22
C TYR A 127 8.29 1.68 -14.61
N THR A 128 7.13 1.06 -14.80
CA THR A 128 6.75 0.46 -16.08
C THR A 128 5.79 1.38 -16.85
N ASP A 129 6.05 1.58 -18.14
CA ASP A 129 5.19 2.37 -19.04
C ASP A 129 3.97 1.56 -19.50
N LYS A 130 3.15 1.17 -18.52
CA LYS A 130 1.86 0.49 -18.66
C LYS A 130 0.83 1.21 -17.78
N ARG A 131 -0.47 0.98 -18.02
CA ARG A 131 -1.56 1.64 -17.28
C ARG A 131 -2.54 0.60 -16.76
N GLY A 132 -3.25 0.94 -15.69
CA GLY A 132 -4.24 0.06 -15.08
C GLY A 132 -3.61 -0.94 -14.11
N MET A 133 -4.07 -2.19 -14.18
CA MET A 133 -3.70 -3.26 -13.26
C MET A 133 -3.49 -4.57 -14.03
N HIS A 134 -2.66 -5.45 -13.49
CA HIS A 134 -2.39 -6.78 -14.03
C HIS A 134 -2.36 -7.82 -12.92
N PHE A 135 -3.05 -8.95 -13.10
CA PHE A 135 -2.97 -10.08 -12.18
C PHE A 135 -2.03 -11.16 -12.72
N PHE A 136 -1.19 -11.70 -11.83
CA PHE A 136 -0.30 -12.80 -12.16
C PHE A 136 -1.09 -14.11 -12.25
N SER A 137 -0.70 -15.00 -13.17
CA SER A 137 -1.36 -16.29 -13.33
C SER A 137 -0.79 -17.34 -12.37
N THR A 138 0.47 -17.17 -11.95
CA THR A 138 1.17 -18.14 -11.10
C THR A 138 2.03 -17.49 -10.02
N LEU A 139 2.29 -18.24 -8.96
CA LEU A 139 3.21 -17.85 -7.90
C LEU A 139 4.62 -17.55 -8.45
N GLU A 140 5.09 -18.34 -9.41
CA GLU A 140 6.41 -18.19 -10.02
C GLU A 140 6.56 -16.88 -10.81
N GLU A 141 5.46 -16.32 -11.32
CA GLU A 141 5.45 -15.00 -11.95
C GLU A 141 5.37 -13.88 -10.92
N ALA A 142 4.52 -14.03 -9.89
CA ALA A 142 4.27 -12.99 -8.91
C ALA A 142 5.44 -12.77 -7.96
N LYS A 143 5.93 -13.86 -7.34
CA LYS A 143 6.91 -13.80 -6.25
C LYS A 143 8.19 -13.02 -6.62
N PRO A 144 8.80 -13.23 -7.81
CA PRO A 144 9.99 -12.46 -8.19
C PRO A 144 9.78 -10.94 -8.20
N VAL A 145 8.62 -10.45 -8.63
CA VAL A 145 8.32 -9.01 -8.69
C VAL A 145 8.29 -8.40 -7.29
N PHE A 146 7.59 -9.05 -6.36
CA PHE A 146 7.49 -8.57 -4.98
C PHE A 146 8.82 -8.69 -4.24
N VAL A 147 9.56 -9.78 -4.44
CA VAL A 147 10.88 -10.00 -3.80
C VAL A 147 11.92 -9.03 -4.33
N GLU A 148 11.95 -8.75 -5.65
CA GLU A 148 12.85 -7.76 -6.24
C GLU A 148 12.57 -6.35 -5.67
N GLY A 149 11.31 -6.03 -5.35
CA GLY A 149 10.93 -4.77 -4.73
C GLY A 149 11.40 -3.56 -5.53
N LYS A 150 11.28 -3.66 -6.85
CA LYS A 150 11.76 -2.70 -7.83
C LYS A 150 10.93 -1.42 -7.83
N ARG A 151 11.59 -0.26 -7.98
CA ARG A 151 10.93 1.05 -8.13
C ARG A 151 11.81 2.10 -8.79
N PHE A 152 11.20 3.19 -9.26
CA PHE A 152 11.89 4.46 -9.42
C PHE A 152 11.85 5.25 -8.12
N ALA A 153 13.01 5.68 -7.64
CA ALA A 153 13.12 6.54 -6.47
C ALA A 153 12.81 8.00 -6.83
N LEU A 154 11.70 8.52 -6.31
CA LEU A 154 11.33 9.93 -6.43
C LEU A 154 12.04 10.76 -5.34
N GLY A 155 13.32 11.03 -5.55
CA GLY A 155 14.06 12.09 -4.85
C GLY A 155 14.46 11.83 -3.39
N THR A 156 15.60 11.16 -3.19
CA THR A 156 16.65 11.61 -2.26
C THR A 156 18.00 11.45 -2.96
N THR A 157 18.96 12.33 -2.67
CA THR A 157 20.15 12.65 -3.48
C THR A 157 21.16 11.53 -3.77
N GLN A 158 20.92 10.29 -3.31
CA GLN A 158 21.85 9.17 -3.51
C GLN A 158 21.36 8.11 -4.52
N GLU A 159 20.07 8.02 -4.82
CA GLU A 159 19.53 7.04 -5.78
C GLU A 159 18.66 7.74 -6.83
N LYS A 160 19.28 8.36 -7.84
CA LYS A 160 18.57 8.73 -9.06
C LYS A 160 18.52 7.52 -9.97
N GLY A 161 17.34 6.93 -10.13
CA GLY A 161 17.12 5.86 -11.10
C GLY A 161 16.31 4.70 -10.55
N LEU A 162 16.39 3.59 -11.29
CA LEU A 162 15.76 2.33 -10.94
C LEU A 162 16.51 1.71 -9.77
N SER A 163 15.81 1.43 -8.68
CA SER A 163 16.35 0.83 -7.46
C SER A 163 15.55 -0.43 -7.11
N THR A 164 16.18 -1.33 -6.37
CA THR A 164 15.59 -2.57 -5.86
C THR A 164 15.85 -2.66 -4.37
N THR A 165 14.88 -3.14 -3.63
CA THR A 165 15.01 -3.38 -2.19
C THR A 165 14.29 -4.67 -1.88
N PHE A 166 14.95 -5.61 -1.20
CA PHE A 166 14.37 -6.92 -0.92
C PHE A 166 13.00 -6.77 -0.26
N PHE A 167 11.97 -7.31 -0.93
CA PHE A 167 10.58 -7.23 -0.50
C PHE A 167 10.09 -5.79 -0.22
N ALA A 168 10.58 -4.81 -0.98
CA ALA A 168 10.33 -3.36 -0.81
C ALA A 168 10.35 -2.93 0.66
N ASN A 169 11.27 -3.52 1.43
CA ASN A 169 11.40 -3.31 2.86
C ASN A 169 12.88 -3.27 3.25
N PRO A 170 13.48 -2.07 3.39
CA PRO A 170 14.90 -1.92 3.69
C PRO A 170 15.27 -2.30 5.14
N PHE A 171 14.31 -2.72 5.97
CA PHE A 171 14.50 -3.00 7.39
C PHE A 171 14.77 -4.50 7.63
N GLY A 172 14.00 -5.13 8.54
CA GLY A 172 14.18 -6.52 8.95
C GLY A 172 14.30 -7.52 7.80
N PRO A 173 13.40 -7.51 6.80
CA PRO A 173 13.49 -8.38 5.62
C PRO A 173 14.85 -8.34 4.91
N MET A 174 15.39 -7.13 4.69
CA MET A 174 16.68 -6.95 4.04
C MET A 174 17.84 -7.57 4.83
N GLN A 175 17.75 -7.58 6.17
CA GLN A 175 18.75 -8.15 7.08
C GLN A 175 18.60 -9.66 7.30
N ARG A 176 17.38 -10.20 7.16
CA ARG A 176 17.02 -11.60 7.42
C ARG A 176 16.36 -12.25 6.21
N GLN A 177 17.02 -12.13 5.05
CA GLN A 177 16.45 -12.59 3.78
C GLN A 177 16.12 -14.07 3.79
N LYS A 178 16.93 -14.91 4.45
CA LYS A 178 16.69 -16.35 4.52
C LYS A 178 15.40 -16.66 5.28
N GLU A 179 15.28 -16.18 6.52
CA GLU A 179 14.08 -16.41 7.33
C GLU A 179 12.83 -15.76 6.71
N THR A 180 13.00 -14.60 6.07
CA THR A 180 11.89 -13.90 5.41
C THR A 180 11.45 -14.62 4.14
N SER A 181 12.37 -15.21 3.38
CA SER A 181 12.02 -15.99 2.17
C SER A 181 11.11 -17.16 2.51
N ASP A 182 11.39 -17.88 3.61
CA ASP A 182 10.53 -18.99 4.06
C ASP A 182 9.10 -18.52 4.38
N ILE A 183 8.95 -17.31 4.92
CA ILE A 183 7.63 -16.71 5.21
C ILE A 183 6.95 -16.26 3.92
N ILE A 184 7.68 -15.60 3.02
CA ILE A 184 7.19 -15.15 1.72
C ILE A 184 6.66 -16.36 0.92
N ASP A 185 7.41 -17.45 0.85
CA ASP A 185 7.01 -18.66 0.13
C ASP A 185 5.71 -19.24 0.68
N ARG A 186 5.58 -19.34 2.01
CA ARG A 186 4.36 -19.84 2.67
C ARG A 186 3.15 -18.94 2.40
N VAL A 187 3.32 -17.63 2.53
CA VAL A 187 2.22 -16.65 2.35
C VAL A 187 1.81 -16.57 0.89
N PHE A 188 2.75 -16.53 -0.06
CA PHE A 188 2.44 -16.54 -1.49
C PHE A 188 1.73 -17.84 -1.88
N THR A 189 2.17 -18.99 -1.38
CA THR A 189 1.48 -20.26 -1.63
C THR A 189 0.02 -20.19 -1.17
N ALA A 190 -0.21 -19.71 0.05
CA ALA A 190 -1.56 -19.56 0.61
C ALA A 190 -2.43 -18.57 -0.18
N LEU A 191 -1.86 -17.45 -0.66
CA LEU A 191 -2.59 -16.48 -1.50
C LEU A 191 -3.15 -17.14 -2.76
N PHE A 192 -2.32 -17.92 -3.47
CA PHE A 192 -2.74 -18.60 -4.70
C PHE A 192 -3.68 -19.78 -4.43
N GLU A 193 -3.44 -20.60 -3.38
CA GLU A 193 -4.34 -21.70 -2.99
C GLU A 193 -5.74 -21.20 -2.60
N GLN A 194 -5.82 -20.01 -1.99
CA GLN A 194 -7.08 -19.38 -1.59
C GLN A 194 -7.72 -18.56 -2.72
N ASN A 195 -7.12 -18.53 -3.92
CA ASN A 195 -7.56 -17.72 -5.06
C ASN A 195 -7.69 -16.22 -4.73
N ILE A 196 -6.80 -15.70 -3.86
CA ILE A 196 -6.69 -14.27 -3.61
C ILE A 196 -5.86 -13.68 -4.76
N PRO A 197 -6.40 -12.76 -5.58
CA PRO A 197 -5.66 -12.21 -6.70
C PRO A 197 -4.40 -11.46 -6.24
N VAL A 198 -3.28 -11.80 -6.87
CA VAL A 198 -1.98 -11.15 -6.67
C VAL A 198 -1.60 -10.46 -7.97
N GLY A 199 -1.21 -9.19 -7.91
CA GLY A 199 -1.02 -8.39 -9.12
C GLY A 199 -0.10 -7.19 -8.97
N GLU A 200 -0.07 -6.38 -10.02
CA GLU A 200 0.57 -5.06 -10.06
C GLU A 200 -0.47 -4.00 -10.37
N VAL A 201 -0.36 -2.85 -9.73
CA VAL A 201 -1.03 -1.62 -10.13
C VAL A 201 0.01 -0.68 -10.73
N TYR A 202 -0.22 -0.21 -11.95
CA TYR A 202 0.71 0.64 -12.68
C TYR A 202 0.46 2.11 -12.35
N THR A 203 1.18 2.62 -11.35
CA THR A 203 1.01 4.00 -10.86
C THR A 203 1.73 5.02 -11.73
N CYS A 204 2.75 4.57 -12.48
CA CYS A 204 3.61 5.37 -13.36
C CYS A 204 4.27 6.60 -12.74
N LEU A 205 4.22 6.75 -11.40
CA LEU A 205 4.62 7.99 -10.74
C LEU A 205 6.11 8.32 -10.94
N GLY A 206 6.93 7.29 -11.17
CA GLY A 206 8.35 7.41 -11.45
C GLY A 206 8.70 7.77 -12.89
N LEU A 207 7.73 7.78 -13.81
CA LEU A 207 7.94 8.08 -15.23
C LEU A 207 7.89 9.59 -15.51
N PRO A 208 8.52 10.05 -16.62
CA PRO A 208 8.33 11.41 -17.12
C PRO A 208 6.84 11.75 -17.25
N ASN A 209 6.45 12.96 -16.84
CA ASN A 209 5.06 13.42 -16.82
C ASN A 209 4.09 12.47 -16.08
N LYS A 210 4.60 11.70 -15.10
CA LYS A 210 3.83 10.71 -14.33
C LYS A 210 3.18 9.63 -15.21
N GLY A 211 3.80 9.36 -16.37
CA GLY A 211 3.40 8.33 -17.33
C GLY A 211 2.00 8.49 -17.90
N ASP A 212 1.54 9.73 -18.09
CA ASP A 212 0.30 10.06 -18.81
C ASP A 212 -0.95 9.37 -18.21
N HIS A 213 -1.56 10.01 -17.22
CA HIS A 213 -2.75 9.52 -16.52
C HIS A 213 -2.59 8.14 -15.86
N GLY A 214 -1.38 7.74 -15.47
CA GLY A 214 -1.11 6.44 -14.83
C GLY A 214 -1.94 6.19 -13.58
N ILE A 215 -1.96 7.16 -12.65
CA ILE A 215 -2.77 7.11 -11.42
C ILE A 215 -4.26 6.98 -11.72
N ASP A 216 -4.77 7.76 -12.69
CA ASP A 216 -6.19 7.74 -13.04
C ASP A 216 -6.59 6.37 -13.60
N LYS A 217 -5.75 5.79 -14.48
CA LYS A 217 -5.98 4.46 -15.05
C LYS A 217 -5.84 3.33 -14.03
N ALA A 218 -4.89 3.45 -13.10
CA ALA A 218 -4.77 2.55 -11.96
C ALA A 218 -6.05 2.57 -11.09
N ALA A 219 -6.57 3.75 -10.80
CA ALA A 219 -7.79 3.92 -10.02
C ALA A 219 -9.05 3.41 -10.76
N GLU A 220 -9.16 3.63 -12.08
CA GLU A 220 -10.22 3.04 -12.92
C GLU A 220 -10.20 1.50 -12.84
N ALA A 221 -9.02 0.88 -12.94
CA ALA A 221 -8.88 -0.58 -12.87
C ALA A 221 -9.20 -1.13 -11.47
N LEU A 222 -8.78 -0.46 -10.41
CA LEU A 222 -9.16 -0.82 -9.04
C LEU A 222 -10.65 -0.69 -8.80
N LEU A 223 -11.28 0.35 -9.37
CA LEU A 223 -12.71 0.54 -9.28
C LEU A 223 -13.46 -0.61 -9.97
N ASP A 224 -13.00 -1.06 -11.13
CA ASP A 224 -13.57 -2.23 -11.80
C ASP A 224 -13.46 -3.49 -10.93
N PHE A 225 -12.29 -3.72 -10.32
CA PHE A 225 -12.08 -4.83 -9.37
C PHE A 225 -13.00 -4.74 -8.17
N VAL A 226 -13.14 -3.56 -7.55
CA VAL A 226 -14.00 -3.38 -6.37
C VAL A 226 -15.47 -3.66 -6.71
N LYS A 227 -15.95 -3.28 -7.90
CA LYS A 227 -17.33 -3.52 -8.36
C LYS A 227 -17.56 -4.98 -8.77
N ASN A 228 -16.67 -5.51 -9.59
CA ASN A 228 -16.92 -6.73 -10.38
C ASN A 228 -16.12 -7.94 -9.88
N GLY A 229 -15.14 -7.73 -9.00
CA GLY A 229 -14.24 -8.77 -8.51
C GLY A 229 -13.33 -9.37 -9.58
N LYS A 230 -13.11 -8.64 -10.67
CA LYS A 230 -12.33 -9.06 -11.84
C LYS A 230 -11.14 -8.15 -12.08
#